data_AF-A0A940KT28-F1
#
_entry.id   AF-A0A940KT28-F1
#
_cell.length_a   1.000
_cell.length_b   1.000
_cell.length_c   1.000
_cell.angle_alpha   90.00
_cell.angle_beta   90.00
_cell.angle_gamma   90.00
#
_symmetry.space_group_name_H-M   'P 1'
#
loop_
_entity.id
_entity.type
_entity.pdbx_description
1 polymer ?
#
loop_
_entity_poly.entity_id
_entity_poly.type
_entity_poly.pdbx_seq_one_letter_code
_entity_poly.pdbx_strand_id
1 'polypeptide(L)'
;MTVDDIKRNGWLIFEAITGSRSYGLDTASSDTDIRGIFVLPKELFYSLEYIPQVSNETNDIVYFELGRFLELLSKSNPNILCL
;
A
#
# COMPACT_ATOMS: atom_id res chain seq x y z
N MET A 1 5.32 9.88 7.88
CA MET A 1 5.81 8.99 6.80
C MET A 1 4.83 9.10 5.64
N THR A 2 5.32 9.49 4.47
CA THR A 2 4.54 9.64 3.25
C THR A 2 4.86 8.53 2.25
N VAL A 3 4.02 8.39 1.22
CA VAL A 3 4.22 7.44 0.11
C VAL A 3 5.58 7.68 -0.58
N ASP A 4 5.98 8.93 -0.73
CA ASP A 4 7.24 9.33 -1.36
C ASP A 4 8.46 8.97 -0.48
N ASP A 5 8.34 9.12 0.85
CA ASP A 5 9.39 8.67 1.78
C ASP A 5 9.67 7.17 1.63
N ILE A 6 8.62 6.34 1.49
CA ILE A 6 8.74 4.89 1.34
C ILE A 6 9.47 4.53 0.04
N LYS A 7 9.16 5.21 -1.07
CA LYS A 7 9.83 5.00 -2.37
C LYS A 7 11.29 5.43 -2.33
N ARG A 8 11.57 6.62 -1.79
CA ARG A 8 12.94 7.18 -1.75
C ARG A 8 13.89 6.36 -0.89
N ASN A 9 13.39 5.80 0.21
CA ASN A 9 14.21 5.00 1.11
C ASN A 9 14.32 3.52 0.70
N GLY A 10 13.65 3.10 -0.39
CA GLY A 10 13.69 1.71 -0.86
C GLY A 10 13.04 0.71 0.09
N TRP A 11 12.09 1.15 0.90
CA TRP A 11 11.37 0.30 1.86
C TRP A 11 10.19 -0.43 1.24
N LEU A 12 9.85 -0.10 -0.01
CA LEU A 12 8.80 -0.73 -0.79
C LEU A 12 9.25 -2.13 -1.24
N ILE A 13 8.52 -3.16 -0.82
CA ILE A 13 8.78 -4.55 -1.19
C ILE A 13 8.00 -4.91 -2.47
N PHE A 14 6.76 -4.44 -2.56
CA PHE A 14 5.85 -4.79 -3.64
C PHE A 14 4.94 -3.61 -3.98
N GLU A 15 4.66 -3.43 -5.27
CA GLU A 15 3.69 -2.46 -5.78
C GLU A 15 2.89 -3.13 -6.89
N ALA A 16 1.57 -3.06 -6.79
CA ALA A 16 0.63 -3.54 -7.79
C ALA A 16 -0.38 -2.45 -8.11
N ILE A 17 -0.76 -2.40 -9.39
CA ILE A 17 -1.79 -1.50 -9.86
C ILE A 17 -3.12 -2.25 -9.75
N THR A 18 -3.99 -1.73 -8.90
CA THR A 18 -5.36 -2.20 -8.68
C THR A 18 -6.35 -1.24 -9.34
N GLY A 19 -7.64 -1.56 -9.39
CA GLY A 19 -8.67 -0.69 -9.97
C GLY A 19 -9.04 -1.01 -11.42
N SER A 20 -9.91 -0.18 -12.02
CA SER A 20 -10.59 -0.41 -13.32
C SER A 20 -9.66 -0.66 -14.52
N ARG A 21 -8.39 -0.26 -14.45
CA ARG A 21 -7.36 -0.61 -15.44
C ARG A 21 -7.10 -2.12 -15.55
N SER A 22 -7.32 -2.88 -14.48
CA SER A 22 -7.25 -4.35 -14.51
C SER A 22 -8.42 -4.99 -15.29
N TYR A 23 -9.52 -4.27 -15.50
CA TYR A 23 -10.74 -4.75 -16.17
C TYR A 23 -10.99 -4.15 -17.57
N GLY A 24 -10.13 -3.24 -18.05
CA GLY A 24 -10.19 -2.73 -19.43
C GLY A 24 -11.36 -1.78 -19.75
N LEU A 25 -11.98 -1.17 -18.74
CA LEU A 25 -13.07 -0.18 -18.88
C LEU A 25 -12.52 1.25 -18.83
N ASP A 26 -11.67 1.59 -19.81
CA ASP A 26 -10.92 2.86 -19.82
C ASP A 26 -11.82 4.05 -20.21
N THR A 27 -11.92 5.03 -19.30
CA THR A 27 -12.21 6.44 -19.62
C THR A 27 -10.97 7.26 -19.24
N ALA A 28 -10.68 8.33 -19.99
CA ALA A 28 -9.47 9.17 -19.82
C ALA A 28 -9.33 9.86 -18.44
N SER A 29 -10.30 9.66 -17.54
CA SER A 29 -10.38 10.18 -16.18
C SER A 29 -10.26 9.07 -15.12
N SER A 30 -9.83 7.86 -15.50
CA SER A 30 -9.85 6.74 -14.57
C SER A 30 -8.69 6.84 -13.56
N ASP A 31 -9.05 7.05 -12.30
CA ASP A 31 -8.16 7.03 -11.15
C ASP A 31 -7.38 5.69 -11.13
N THR A 32 -6.05 5.78 -10.95
CA THR A 32 -5.17 4.60 -10.93
C THR A 32 -4.95 4.22 -9.47
N ASP A 33 -5.67 3.21 -8.97
CA ASP A 33 -5.52 2.72 -7.60
C ASP A 33 -4.24 1.89 -7.45
N ILE A 34 -3.16 2.49 -6.96
CA ILE A 34 -1.92 1.76 -6.69
C ILE A 34 -1.96 1.25 -5.26
N ARG A 35 -1.70 -0.06 -5.09
CA ARG A 35 -1.50 -0.66 -3.78
C ARG A 35 -0.11 -1.23 -3.66
N GLY A 36 0.45 -1.19 -2.46
CA GLY A 36 1.81 -1.65 -2.24
C GLY A 36 2.02 -2.19 -0.83
N ILE A 37 3.11 -2.92 -0.68
CA ILE A 37 3.55 -3.51 0.58
C ILE A 37 4.92 -2.93 0.88
N PHE A 38 5.06 -2.31 2.04
CA PHE A 38 6.34 -1.76 2.51
C PHE A 38 6.74 -2.36 3.85
N VAL A 39 8.02 -2.26 4.17
CA VAL A 39 8.53 -2.65 5.49
C VAL A 39 8.91 -1.42 6.29
N LEU A 40 8.52 -1.38 7.57
CA LEU A 40 9.00 -0.32 8.44
C LEU A 40 10.51 -0.48 8.67
N PRO A 41 11.29 0.61 8.60
CA PRO A 41 12.70 0.58 8.99
C PRO A 41 12.79 0.28 10.49
N LYS A 42 13.90 -0.35 10.88
CA LYS A 42 14.14 -0.76 12.28
C LYS A 42 13.94 0.37 13.28
N GLU A 43 14.37 1.58 12.95
CA GLU A 43 14.25 2.75 13.82
C GLU A 43 12.79 3.11 14.14
N LEU A 44 11.90 3.05 13.15
CA LEU A 44 10.46 3.27 13.36
C LEU A 44 9.79 2.03 13.99
N PHE A 45 10.27 0.82 13.66
CA PHE A 45 9.76 -0.40 14.27
C PHE A 45 10.01 -0.48 15.77
N TYR A 46 11.17 0.01 16.23
CA TYR A 46 11.49 0.12 17.66
C TYR A 46 10.92 1.39 18.32
N SER A 47 10.33 2.29 17.54
CA SER A 47 9.61 3.44 18.08
C SER A 47 8.25 3.02 18.61
N LEU A 48 7.65 3.84 19.48
CA LEU A 48 6.26 3.67 19.93
C LEU A 48 5.23 4.07 18.84
N GLU A 49 5.69 4.52 17.67
CA GLU A 49 4.85 4.95 16.57
C GLU A 49 4.84 3.91 15.45
N TYR A 50 3.88 2.98 15.53
CA TYR A 50 3.61 2.01 14.48
C TYR A 50 2.68 2.59 13.43
N ILE A 51 3.09 2.56 12.16
CA ILE A 51 2.31 3.06 11.03
C ILE A 51 1.85 1.85 10.19
N PRO A 52 0.60 1.39 10.35
CA PRO A 52 0.09 0.19 9.67
C PRO A 52 -0.16 0.38 8.17
N GLN A 53 -0.46 1.61 7.76
CA GLN A 53 -0.71 1.96 6.37
C GLN A 53 -0.36 3.44 6.12
N VAL A 54 -0.03 3.76 4.88
CA VAL A 54 0.21 5.12 4.40
C VAL A 54 -0.56 5.31 3.11
N SER A 55 -1.35 6.38 3.00
CA SER A 55 -2.01 6.78 1.76
C SER A 55 -1.62 8.20 1.35
N ASN A 56 -1.79 8.52 0.07
CA ASN A 56 -1.67 9.90 -0.42
C ASN A 56 -2.97 10.69 -0.17
N GLU A 57 -2.94 12.00 -0.42
CA GLU A 57 -4.08 12.91 -0.18
C GLU A 57 -5.33 12.52 -0.97
N THR A 58 -5.15 12.00 -2.19
CA THR A 58 -6.24 11.57 -3.07
C THR A 58 -6.67 10.11 -2.84
N ASN A 59 -5.99 9.37 -1.96
CA ASN A 59 -6.17 7.94 -1.70
C ASN A 59 -6.02 7.01 -2.92
N ASP A 60 -5.47 7.50 -4.03
CA ASP A 60 -5.08 6.68 -5.19
C ASP A 60 -3.96 5.70 -4.85
N ILE A 61 -3.05 6.06 -3.94
CA ILE A 61 -1.90 5.24 -3.60
C ILE A 61 -2.00 4.85 -2.13
N VAL A 62 -2.10 3.55 -1.87
CA VAL A 62 -2.20 2.99 -0.52
C VAL A 62 -1.15 1.92 -0.29
N TYR A 63 -0.25 2.16 0.65
CA TYR A 63 0.77 1.21 1.06
C TYR A 63 0.47 0.63 2.42
N PHE A 64 0.53 -0.70 2.50
CA PHE A 64 0.34 -1.47 3.73
C PHE A 64 1.68 -1.93 4.25
N GLU A 65 1.85 -1.86 5.57
CA GLU A 65 3.02 -2.45 6.21
C GLU A 65 2.94 -3.98 6.12
N LEU A 66 4.08 -4.66 6.00
CA LEU A 66 4.17 -6.11 5.83
C LEU A 66 3.44 -6.90 6.94
N GLY A 67 3.65 -6.54 8.21
CA GLY A 67 2.92 -7.12 9.33
C GLY A 67 1.42 -6.87 9.25
N ARG A 68 1.00 -5.65 8.88
CA ARG A 68 -0.42 -5.33 8.65
C ARG A 68 -1.03 -6.15 7.53
N PHE A 69 -0.30 -6.32 6.43
CA PHE A 69 -0.70 -7.12 5.28
C PHE A 69 -0.90 -8.60 5.67
N LEU A 70 0.05 -9.18 6.41
CA LEU A 70 -0.06 -10.55 6.91
C LEU A 70 -1.24 -10.73 7.89
N GLU A 71 -1.51 -9.75 8.76
CA GLU A 71 -2.68 -9.78 9.65
C GLU A 71 -3.99 -9.80 8.85
N LEU A 72 -4.10 -8.95 7.83
CA LEU A 72 -5.28 -8.85 6.98
C LEU A 72 -5.45 -10.09 6.09
N LEU A 73 -4.36 -10.67 5.60
CA LEU A 73 -4.35 -11.96 4.91
C LEU A 73 -4.85 -13.08 5.84
N SER A 74 -4.37 -13.12 7.08
CA SER A 74 -4.82 -14.11 8.06
C SER A 74 -6.31 -13.98 8.39
N LYS A 75 -6.90 -12.81 8.17
CA LYS A 75 -8.35 -12.54 8.32
C LYS A 75 -9.14 -12.74 7.02
N SER A 76 -8.50 -13.22 5.96
CA SER A 76 -9.09 -13.39 4.62
C SER A 76 -9.75 -12.10 4.10
N ASN A 77 -9.11 -10.95 4.33
CA ASN A 77 -9.69 -9.67 3.92
C ASN A 77 -9.69 -9.55 2.37
N PRO A 78 -10.86 -9.37 1.73
CA PRO A 78 -10.96 -9.33 0.27
C PRO A 78 -10.17 -8.18 -0.36
N ASN A 79 -9.95 -7.07 0.36
CA ASN A 79 -9.13 -5.96 -0.15
C ASN A 79 -7.66 -6.31 -0.36
N ILE A 80 -7.16 -7.33 0.36
CA ILE A 80 -5.78 -7.78 0.29
C ILE A 80 -5.66 -9.03 -0.60
N LEU A 81 -6.73 -9.83 -0.68
CA LEU A 81 -6.79 -11.00 -1.56
C LEU A 81 -6.86 -10.65 -3.06
N CYS A 82 -7.43 -9.49 -3.40
CA CYS A 82 -7.52 -9.01 -4.79
C CYS A 82 -6.31 -8.15 -5.24
N LEU A 83 -5.25 -8.12 -4.44
CA LEU A 83 -4.08 -7.26 -4.61
C LEU A 83 -2.99 -7.96 -5.46
#